data_AF-A0A645CJV0-F1
#
_entry.id   AF-A0A645CJV0-F1
#
_cell.length_a   1.000
_cell.length_b   1.000
_cell.length_c   1.000
_cell.angle_alpha   90.00
_cell.angle_beta   90.00
_cell.angle_gamma   90.00
#
_symmetry.space_group_name_H-M   'P 1'
#
loop_
_entity.id
_entity.type
_entity.pdbx_description
1 polymer ?
#
loop_
_entity_poly.entity_id
_entity_poly.type
_entity_poly.pdbx_seq_one_letter_code
_entity_poly.pdbx_strand_id
1 'polypeptide(L)'
;MLAGKIPGDSACGTSLSVMFEKVGTHAAGLLSDEELLAYEDNACPTCGSCSGMFTANSMNCLTEAIGMGLPGNGTIPAVYSARDRLAKEAGYQIMELLKQNIRPLDIMTKKAFANALAVDMALGCSTNTMLHLPAIAHEAHVDLDIFLANEISAKVPNLCHLAPAGEHHIEDLFDAGGVLAVMHELGKGGLLDPSLPTVSGKTIGELYEAAVVYDHEVIRPIGNPFSVTGGIAVLRGNLAPDGAVVKRSAVDERMLVHEGPARVFDSEEATIEAIFGGKIKAGDVIVIRYEGPKGGPGMREMLSPTSAIAGMGLDKDVALITDGRFSGATRGASIGHVSPEAAQGGPIAFVQEGDRIRIDIPKGKLEVLVDEDTLAQRKKGWVCKEPEITTGYLARYAKQVTSAATGAVFQS
;
A
#
# COMPACT_ATOMS: atom_id res chain seq x y z
N MET A 1 6.81 -14.88 -5.61
CA MET A 1 7.43 -15.33 -6.87
C MET A 1 8.77 -14.65 -6.99
N LEU A 2 9.68 -15.20 -7.78
CA LEU A 2 10.88 -14.47 -8.18
C LEU A 2 10.51 -13.42 -9.23
N ALA A 3 11.26 -12.32 -9.28
CA ALA A 3 11.17 -11.34 -10.35
C ALA A 3 11.55 -11.98 -11.69
N GLY A 4 10.84 -11.57 -12.74
CA GLY A 4 11.11 -11.98 -14.10
C GLY A 4 12.34 -11.29 -14.67
N LYS A 5 12.84 -11.81 -15.80
CA LYS A 5 13.96 -11.22 -16.54
C LYS A 5 13.65 -11.23 -18.03
N ILE A 6 13.90 -10.12 -18.71
CA ILE A 6 13.74 -10.05 -20.17
C ILE A 6 15.03 -10.50 -20.84
N PRO A 7 15.00 -11.44 -21.80
CA PRO A 7 16.19 -11.82 -22.56
C PRO A 7 16.83 -10.60 -23.23
N GLY A 8 18.13 -10.37 -23.01
CA GLY A 8 18.88 -9.24 -23.59
C GLY A 8 18.82 -7.94 -22.80
N ASP A 9 17.93 -7.82 -21.82
CA ASP A 9 17.89 -6.73 -20.84
C ASP A 9 17.90 -7.32 -19.42
N SER A 10 19.12 -7.65 -18.96
CA SER A 10 19.35 -8.22 -17.64
C SER A 10 19.51 -7.19 -16.52
N ALA A 11 19.45 -5.89 -16.86
CA ALA A 11 19.73 -4.81 -15.92
C ALA A 11 18.53 -4.45 -15.04
N CYS A 12 17.30 -4.62 -15.54
CA CYS A 12 16.08 -4.42 -14.76
C CYS A 12 15.22 -5.69 -14.73
N GLY A 13 14.88 -6.15 -13.52
CA GLY A 13 13.87 -7.20 -13.35
C GLY A 13 12.51 -6.74 -13.89
N THR A 14 11.73 -7.69 -14.40
CA THR A 14 10.32 -7.46 -14.78
C THR A 14 9.39 -8.10 -13.74
N SER A 15 8.15 -7.63 -13.70
CA SER A 15 7.11 -8.14 -12.80
C SER A 15 5.73 -7.90 -13.37
N LEU A 16 4.69 -8.38 -12.68
CA LEU A 16 3.31 -8.17 -13.09
C LEU A 16 2.98 -6.67 -13.29
N SER A 17 3.44 -5.78 -12.41
CA SER A 17 3.16 -4.33 -12.56
C SER A 17 3.81 -3.76 -13.81
N VAL A 18 5.06 -4.16 -14.10
CA VAL A 18 5.77 -3.75 -15.31
C VAL A 18 5.02 -4.24 -16.55
N MET A 19 4.47 -5.46 -16.54
CA MET A 19 3.64 -5.96 -17.64
C MET A 19 2.44 -5.04 -17.93
N PHE A 20 1.73 -4.57 -16.90
CA PHE A 20 0.61 -3.63 -17.08
C PHE A 20 1.05 -2.27 -17.64
N GLU A 21 2.22 -1.76 -17.22
CA GLU A 21 2.79 -0.54 -17.81
C GLU A 21 3.10 -0.74 -19.31
N LYS A 22 3.64 -1.91 -19.68
CA LYS A 22 3.99 -2.24 -21.07
C LYS A 22 2.75 -2.37 -21.97
N VAL A 23 1.61 -2.81 -21.44
CA VAL A 23 0.31 -2.73 -22.15
C VAL A 23 -0.03 -1.27 -22.48
N GLY A 24 0.18 -0.34 -21.53
CA GLY A 24 0.00 1.09 -21.78
C GLY A 24 0.97 1.66 -22.83
N THR A 25 2.25 1.27 -22.76
CA THR A 25 3.27 1.67 -23.75
C THR A 25 2.95 1.14 -25.16
N HIS A 26 2.47 -0.10 -25.26
CA HIS A 26 2.00 -0.71 -26.50
C HIS A 26 0.78 0.03 -27.07
N ALA A 27 -0.21 0.34 -26.23
CA ALA A 27 -1.39 1.11 -26.65
C ALA A 27 -1.03 2.52 -27.16
N ALA A 28 0.08 3.10 -26.68
CA ALA A 28 0.64 4.35 -27.18
C ALA A 28 1.43 4.21 -28.50
N GLY A 29 1.57 3.00 -29.04
CA GLY A 29 2.33 2.69 -30.25
C GLY A 29 3.85 2.70 -30.08
N LEU A 30 4.35 2.60 -28.83
CA LEU A 30 5.77 2.70 -28.48
C LEU A 30 6.42 1.35 -28.18
N LEU A 31 5.68 0.25 -28.28
CA LEU A 31 6.14 -1.12 -28.06
C LEU A 31 5.50 -2.01 -29.12
N SER A 32 6.28 -2.93 -29.71
CA SER A 32 5.76 -3.90 -30.67
C SER A 32 5.03 -5.08 -30.00
N ASP A 33 4.25 -5.83 -30.78
CA ASP A 33 3.58 -7.06 -30.30
C ASP A 33 4.60 -8.11 -29.82
N GLU A 34 5.74 -8.23 -30.50
CA GLU A 34 6.81 -9.18 -30.15
C GLU A 34 7.48 -8.81 -28.81
N GLU A 35 7.77 -7.52 -28.60
CA GLU A 35 8.31 -7.03 -27.34
C GLU A 35 7.29 -7.21 -26.20
N LEU A 36 6.01 -6.92 -26.43
CA LEU A 36 4.96 -7.11 -25.42
C LEU A 36 4.83 -8.58 -25.01
N LEU A 37 4.85 -9.50 -25.98
CA LEU A 37 4.81 -10.94 -25.74
C LEU A 37 6.02 -11.41 -24.92
N ALA A 38 7.20 -10.85 -25.17
CA ALA A 38 8.38 -11.17 -24.36
C ALA A 38 8.21 -10.76 -22.89
N TYR A 39 7.51 -9.66 -22.60
CA TYR A 39 7.14 -9.31 -21.22
C TYR A 39 6.11 -10.28 -20.64
N GLU A 40 5.09 -10.66 -21.40
CA GLU A 40 4.06 -11.61 -20.96
C GLU A 40 4.68 -12.95 -20.53
N ASP A 41 5.54 -13.51 -21.36
CA ASP A 41 6.18 -14.81 -21.13
C ASP A 41 7.14 -14.81 -19.93
N ASN A 42 7.66 -13.64 -19.53
CA ASN A 42 8.74 -13.53 -18.54
C ASN A 42 8.36 -12.80 -17.25
N ALA A 43 7.24 -12.07 -17.20
CA ALA A 43 6.83 -11.31 -16.01
C ALA A 43 6.58 -12.19 -14.78
N CYS A 44 6.17 -13.45 -15.00
CA CYS A 44 5.75 -14.38 -13.95
C CYS A 44 6.47 -15.74 -13.98
N PRO A 45 7.78 -15.80 -13.70
CA PRO A 45 8.59 -17.00 -13.96
C PRO A 45 8.36 -18.16 -12.98
N THR A 46 7.82 -17.89 -11.78
CA THR A 46 7.63 -18.92 -10.74
C THR A 46 6.33 -18.73 -9.98
N CYS A 47 5.93 -19.75 -9.20
CA CYS A 47 4.82 -19.60 -8.25
C CYS A 47 5.14 -18.62 -7.10
N GLY A 48 4.08 -18.15 -6.43
CA GLY A 48 4.11 -17.27 -5.25
C GLY A 48 3.39 -15.94 -5.48
N SER A 49 3.36 -15.09 -4.45
CA SER A 49 2.85 -13.70 -4.53
C SER A 49 3.68 -12.82 -5.46
N CYS A 50 3.17 -11.62 -5.82
CA CYS A 50 3.94 -10.59 -6.55
C CYS A 50 5.35 -10.38 -5.95
N SER A 51 6.36 -10.13 -6.80
CA SER A 51 7.76 -10.01 -6.36
C SER A 51 8.11 -8.66 -5.71
N GLY A 52 7.38 -7.57 -6.01
CA GLY A 52 7.60 -6.26 -5.40
C GLY A 52 7.00 -6.10 -4.00
N MET A 53 7.25 -4.95 -3.34
CA MET A 53 6.69 -4.60 -2.04
C MET A 53 5.23 -4.11 -2.16
N PHE A 54 4.37 -5.02 -2.63
CA PHE A 54 2.92 -4.90 -2.66
C PHE A 54 2.29 -5.54 -1.42
N THR A 55 0.95 -5.57 -1.34
CA THR A 55 0.22 -5.98 -0.13
C THR A 55 0.61 -7.36 0.39
N ALA A 56 0.78 -8.36 -0.48
CA ALA A 56 1.15 -9.70 -0.06
C ALA A 56 2.50 -9.75 0.69
N ASN A 57 3.53 -9.09 0.15
CA ASN A 57 4.84 -9.06 0.79
C ASN A 57 4.86 -8.13 2.00
N SER A 58 4.15 -6.99 1.92
CA SER A 58 3.96 -6.08 3.05
C SER A 58 3.35 -6.83 4.24
N MET A 59 2.21 -7.49 4.05
CA MET A 59 1.53 -8.21 5.13
C MET A 59 2.33 -9.41 5.66
N ASN A 60 3.08 -10.11 4.80
CA ASN A 60 4.00 -11.16 5.25
C ASN A 60 5.13 -10.60 6.12
N CYS A 61 5.73 -9.48 5.71
CA CYS A 61 6.77 -8.80 6.50
C CYS A 61 6.20 -8.29 7.83
N LEU A 62 5.00 -7.73 7.83
CA LEU A 62 4.34 -7.24 9.04
C LEU A 62 3.90 -8.37 9.98
N THR A 63 3.59 -9.54 9.46
CA THR A 63 3.32 -10.73 10.28
C THR A 63 4.56 -11.12 11.09
N GLU A 64 5.75 -11.05 10.48
CA GLU A 64 7.02 -11.23 11.18
C GLU A 64 7.30 -10.09 12.17
N ALA A 65 7.07 -8.83 11.79
CA ALA A 65 7.30 -7.66 12.63
C ALA A 65 6.39 -7.58 13.88
N ILE A 66 5.14 -8.02 13.77
CA ILE A 66 4.21 -8.14 14.91
C ILE A 66 4.66 -9.26 15.87
N GLY A 67 5.45 -10.22 15.37
CA GLY A 67 5.85 -11.40 16.13
C GLY A 67 4.93 -12.61 15.92
N MET A 68 4.07 -12.61 14.89
CA MET A 68 3.19 -13.73 14.54
C MET A 68 3.76 -14.66 13.47
N GLY A 69 4.86 -14.25 12.82
CA GLY A 69 5.62 -15.05 11.87
C GLY A 69 6.96 -15.50 12.47
N LEU A 70 7.38 -16.71 12.11
CA LEU A 70 8.75 -17.15 12.38
C LEU A 70 9.77 -16.36 11.54
N PRO A 71 11.03 -16.24 12.00
CA PRO A 71 12.11 -15.62 11.23
C PRO A 71 12.18 -16.09 9.78
N GLY A 72 12.22 -15.14 8.84
CA GLY A 72 12.23 -15.41 7.40
C GLY A 72 10.86 -15.63 6.77
N ASN A 73 9.77 -15.70 7.55
CA ASN A 73 8.42 -15.81 7.01
C ASN A 73 8.11 -14.70 5.99
N GLY A 74 8.54 -13.48 6.28
CA GLY A 74 8.25 -12.29 5.49
C GLY A 74 8.85 -12.30 4.09
N THR A 75 9.98 -12.97 3.91
CA THR A 75 10.87 -12.71 2.76
C THR A 75 11.33 -13.95 2.00
N ILE A 76 11.34 -15.15 2.62
CA ILE A 76 11.78 -16.37 1.91
C ILE A 76 10.96 -16.59 0.62
N PRO A 77 11.58 -16.62 -0.58
CA PRO A 77 10.85 -16.89 -1.81
C PRO A 77 10.13 -18.24 -1.81
N ALA A 78 8.96 -18.28 -2.45
CA ALA A 78 8.08 -19.45 -2.43
C ALA A 78 8.73 -20.74 -2.97
N VAL A 79 9.65 -20.61 -3.94
CA VAL A 79 10.32 -21.74 -4.59
C VAL A 79 11.60 -22.20 -3.88
N TYR A 80 12.02 -21.51 -2.81
CA TYR A 80 13.22 -21.90 -2.08
C TYR A 80 12.91 -23.04 -1.10
N SER A 81 13.78 -24.04 -1.01
CA SER A 81 13.63 -25.13 -0.04
C SER A 81 13.62 -24.66 1.42
N ALA A 82 14.08 -23.43 1.68
CA ALA A 82 13.93 -22.79 2.98
C ALA A 82 12.46 -22.59 3.39
N ARG A 83 11.55 -22.38 2.43
CA ARG A 83 10.12 -22.21 2.69
C ARG A 83 9.50 -23.49 3.24
N ASP A 84 9.86 -24.65 2.66
CA ASP A 84 9.42 -25.96 3.14
C ASP A 84 9.96 -26.27 4.54
N ARG A 85 11.22 -25.90 4.82
CA ARG A 85 11.79 -26.03 6.17
C ARG A 85 11.05 -25.17 7.17
N LEU A 86 10.78 -23.90 6.84
CA LEU A 86 10.03 -23.00 7.70
C LEU A 86 8.62 -23.52 8.00
N ALA A 87 7.93 -24.09 7.00
CA ALA A 87 6.61 -24.68 7.20
C ALA A 87 6.66 -25.86 8.19
N LYS A 88 7.70 -26.69 8.12
CA LYS A 88 7.91 -27.80 9.06
C LYS A 88 8.26 -27.29 10.47
N GLU A 89 9.10 -26.27 10.57
CA GLU A 89 9.44 -25.61 11.83
C GLU A 89 8.22 -24.98 12.50
N ALA A 90 7.35 -24.33 11.74
CA ALA A 90 6.08 -23.79 12.24
C ALA A 90 5.20 -24.88 12.86
N GLY A 91 5.17 -26.07 12.25
CA GLY A 91 4.46 -27.24 12.78
C GLY A 91 5.01 -27.74 14.13
N TYR A 92 6.31 -27.64 14.36
CA TYR A 92 6.90 -27.92 15.68
C TYR A 92 6.62 -26.80 16.67
N GLN A 93 6.81 -25.56 16.24
CA GLN A 93 6.69 -24.39 17.11
C GLN A 93 5.27 -24.22 17.66
N ILE A 94 4.24 -24.46 16.86
CA ILE A 94 2.85 -24.31 17.32
C ILE A 94 2.54 -25.27 18.48
N MET A 95 3.17 -26.45 18.54
CA MET A 95 3.01 -27.39 19.65
C MET A 95 3.68 -26.89 20.93
N GLU A 96 4.81 -26.18 20.82
CA GLU A 96 5.45 -25.53 21.97
C GLU A 96 4.62 -24.35 22.49
N LEU A 97 4.05 -23.53 21.59
CA LEU A 97 3.13 -22.45 21.98
C LEU A 97 1.88 -22.99 22.68
N LEU A 98 1.31 -24.09 22.16
CA LEU A 98 0.17 -24.77 22.77
C LEU A 98 0.50 -25.27 24.18
N LYS A 99 1.66 -25.90 24.35
CA LYS A 99 2.13 -26.40 25.65
C LYS A 99 2.33 -25.28 26.67
N GLN A 100 2.78 -24.12 26.22
CA GLN A 100 2.97 -22.92 27.05
C GLN A 100 1.71 -22.07 27.19
N ASN A 101 0.63 -22.42 26.50
CA ASN A 101 -0.63 -21.65 26.43
C ASN A 101 -0.42 -20.19 25.99
N ILE A 102 0.47 -19.97 25.02
CA ILE A 102 0.69 -18.67 24.39
C ILE A 102 -0.34 -18.49 23.27
N ARG A 103 -1.09 -17.39 23.29
CA ARG A 103 -2.19 -17.10 22.36
C ARG A 103 -1.91 -15.83 21.55
N PRO A 104 -2.58 -15.62 20.40
CA PRO A 104 -2.36 -14.43 19.57
C PRO A 104 -2.49 -13.10 20.32
N LEU A 105 -3.48 -12.97 21.21
CA LEU A 105 -3.70 -11.74 22.00
C LEU A 105 -2.61 -11.48 23.05
N ASP A 106 -1.82 -12.48 23.40
CA ASP A 106 -0.68 -12.31 24.30
C ASP A 106 0.52 -11.65 23.55
N ILE A 107 0.51 -11.69 22.20
CA ILE A 107 1.54 -11.12 21.32
C ILE A 107 1.07 -9.81 20.68
N MET A 108 -0.15 -9.80 20.13
CA MET A 108 -0.71 -8.73 19.31
C MET A 108 -1.23 -7.55 20.14
N THR A 109 -0.31 -6.88 20.84
CA THR A 109 -0.58 -5.73 21.69
C THR A 109 -0.45 -4.41 20.93
N LYS A 110 -0.94 -3.30 21.50
CA LYS A 110 -0.75 -1.95 20.94
C LYS A 110 0.72 -1.64 20.61
N LYS A 111 1.65 -2.12 21.43
CA LYS A 111 3.10 -1.97 21.20
C LYS A 111 3.59 -2.79 20.00
N ALA A 112 3.05 -4.00 19.80
CA ALA A 112 3.39 -4.82 18.64
C ALA A 112 2.90 -4.17 17.34
N PHE A 113 1.70 -3.58 17.34
CA PHE A 113 1.23 -2.79 16.20
C PHE A 113 2.09 -1.54 15.95
N ALA A 114 2.59 -0.87 17.00
CA ALA A 114 3.52 0.24 16.83
C ALA A 114 4.87 -0.19 16.22
N ASN A 115 5.45 -1.32 16.66
CA ASN A 115 6.63 -1.91 16.02
C ASN A 115 6.36 -2.28 14.56
N ALA A 116 5.20 -2.86 14.27
CA ALA A 116 4.81 -3.22 12.91
C ALA A 116 4.69 -1.97 12.02
N LEU A 117 4.08 -0.89 12.51
CA LEU A 117 4.04 0.38 11.79
C LEU A 117 5.44 0.96 11.57
N ALA A 118 6.38 0.83 12.51
CA ALA A 118 7.76 1.25 12.30
C ALA A 118 8.42 0.45 11.16
N VAL A 119 8.24 -0.87 11.13
CA VAL A 119 8.74 -1.72 10.04
C VAL A 119 8.05 -1.39 8.71
N ASP A 120 6.75 -1.09 8.72
CA ASP A 120 5.99 -0.63 7.56
C ASP A 120 6.62 0.62 6.92
N MET A 121 6.91 1.63 7.76
CA MET A 121 7.58 2.86 7.34
C MET A 121 8.97 2.61 6.78
N ALA A 122 9.73 1.73 7.42
CA ALA A 122 11.10 1.40 7.02
C ALA A 122 11.16 0.66 5.68
N LEU A 123 10.21 -0.24 5.42
CA LEU A 123 10.14 -0.99 4.17
C LEU A 123 9.46 -0.23 3.02
N GLY A 124 8.68 0.81 3.33
CA GLY A 124 7.83 1.47 2.34
C GLY A 124 6.80 0.48 1.81
N CYS A 125 5.99 -0.07 2.70
CA CYS A 125 4.96 -1.05 2.39
C CYS A 125 3.85 -0.51 1.46
N SER A 126 2.89 -1.38 1.14
CA SER A 126 1.65 -1.02 0.44
C SER A 126 0.73 -0.17 1.33
N THR A 127 0.01 0.79 0.75
CA THR A 127 -1.02 1.57 1.48
C THR A 127 -2.13 0.69 2.07
N ASN A 128 -2.35 -0.52 1.53
CA ASN A 128 -3.33 -1.47 2.05
C ASN A 128 -3.01 -1.94 3.49
N THR A 129 -1.78 -1.73 3.99
CA THR A 129 -1.47 -1.98 5.39
C THR A 129 -2.23 -1.05 6.33
N MET A 130 -2.58 0.17 5.88
CA MET A 130 -3.48 1.08 6.61
C MET A 130 -4.95 0.66 6.57
N LEU A 131 -5.29 -0.44 5.89
CA LEU A 131 -6.59 -1.08 5.97
C LEU A 131 -6.51 -2.35 6.83
N HIS A 132 -5.52 -3.20 6.55
CA HIS A 132 -5.38 -4.50 7.21
C HIS A 132 -4.91 -4.39 8.66
N LEU A 133 -3.96 -3.50 8.99
CA LEU A 133 -3.51 -3.35 10.38
C LEU A 133 -4.64 -2.87 11.30
N PRO A 134 -5.44 -1.84 10.96
CA PRO A 134 -6.61 -1.47 11.76
C PRO A 134 -7.64 -2.59 11.89
N ALA A 135 -7.90 -3.36 10.82
CA ALA A 135 -8.82 -4.50 10.88
C ALA A 135 -8.33 -5.59 11.84
N ILE A 136 -7.03 -5.93 11.75
CA ILE A 136 -6.40 -6.91 12.64
C ILE A 136 -6.35 -6.41 14.08
N ALA A 137 -6.09 -5.11 14.28
CA ALA A 137 -6.11 -4.47 15.60
C ALA A 137 -7.52 -4.50 16.21
N HIS A 138 -8.55 -4.25 15.42
CA HIS A 138 -9.96 -4.35 15.85
C HIS A 138 -10.27 -5.75 16.39
N GLU A 139 -9.91 -6.81 15.65
CA GLU A 139 -10.08 -8.20 16.09
C GLU A 139 -9.22 -8.56 17.31
N ALA A 140 -8.08 -7.88 17.48
CA ALA A 140 -7.22 -8.00 18.66
C ALA A 140 -7.68 -7.13 19.85
N HIS A 141 -8.81 -6.41 19.72
CA HIS A 141 -9.32 -5.44 20.69
C HIS A 141 -8.33 -4.31 21.02
N VAL A 142 -7.55 -3.92 20.02
CA VAL A 142 -6.62 -2.79 20.06
C VAL A 142 -7.18 -1.65 19.23
N ASP A 143 -7.33 -0.49 19.87
CA ASP A 143 -7.65 0.75 19.16
C ASP A 143 -6.39 1.28 18.45
N LEU A 144 -6.40 1.24 17.12
CA LEU A 144 -5.32 1.68 16.25
C LEU A 144 -5.81 2.82 15.36
N ASP A 145 -5.52 4.05 15.76
CA ASP A 145 -5.73 5.23 14.94
C ASP A 145 -4.74 5.24 13.75
N ILE A 146 -5.24 5.32 12.52
CA ILE A 146 -4.42 5.41 11.31
C ILE A 146 -3.49 6.63 11.32
N PHE A 147 -3.84 7.71 12.05
CA PHE A 147 -2.98 8.90 12.14
C PHE A 147 -1.71 8.66 12.97
N LEU A 148 -1.66 7.59 13.77
CA LEU A 148 -0.42 7.14 14.42
C LEU A 148 0.68 6.85 13.40
N ALA A 149 0.31 6.44 12.18
CA ALA A 149 1.27 6.20 11.10
C ALA A 149 2.10 7.45 10.80
N ASN A 150 1.52 8.66 10.86
CA ASN A 150 2.27 9.90 10.63
C ASN A 150 3.24 10.22 11.77
N GLU A 151 2.84 9.97 13.02
CA GLU A 151 3.72 10.18 14.18
C GLU A 151 4.94 9.25 14.14
N ILE A 152 4.74 8.01 13.69
CA ILE A 152 5.80 7.02 13.50
C ILE A 152 6.64 7.37 12.27
N SER A 153 6.00 7.70 11.15
CA SER A 153 6.66 8.10 9.89
C SER A 153 7.58 9.32 10.07
N ALA A 154 7.26 10.23 10.99
CA ALA A 154 8.12 11.37 11.31
C ALA A 154 9.43 11.00 12.03
N LYS A 155 9.51 9.81 12.64
CA LYS A 155 10.67 9.34 13.42
C LYS A 155 11.40 8.19 12.77
N VAL A 156 10.70 7.39 11.97
CA VAL A 156 11.22 6.18 11.36
C VAL A 156 11.64 6.47 9.92
N PRO A 157 12.92 6.31 9.57
CA PRO A 157 13.39 6.50 8.21
C PRO A 157 12.95 5.34 7.31
N ASN A 158 12.87 5.59 6.01
CA ASN A 158 12.67 4.56 4.99
C ASN A 158 14.04 3.98 4.58
N LEU A 159 14.25 2.71 4.91
CA LEU A 159 15.53 2.01 4.77
C LEU A 159 15.62 1.18 3.49
N CYS A 160 14.47 0.81 2.91
CA CYS A 160 14.42 -0.01 1.70
C CYS A 160 13.55 0.65 0.63
N HIS A 161 14.04 0.63 -0.61
CA HIS A 161 13.28 1.00 -1.81
C HIS A 161 13.13 -0.23 -2.71
N LEU A 162 12.07 -1.00 -2.46
CA LEU A 162 11.68 -2.11 -3.33
C LEU A 162 10.69 -1.65 -4.38
N ALA A 163 10.63 -2.35 -5.51
CA ALA A 163 9.62 -2.15 -6.55
C ALA A 163 8.23 -2.03 -5.91
N PRO A 164 7.46 -0.97 -6.21
CA PRO A 164 7.65 0.02 -7.28
C PRO A 164 8.55 1.23 -6.94
N ALA A 165 8.99 1.41 -5.69
CA ALA A 165 9.77 2.58 -5.25
C ALA A 165 11.26 2.50 -5.60
N GLY A 166 11.76 1.33 -5.96
CA GLY A 166 13.13 1.09 -6.42
C GLY A 166 13.22 -0.17 -7.29
N GLU A 167 14.44 -0.62 -7.55
CA GLU A 167 14.72 -1.70 -8.51
C GLU A 167 14.73 -3.09 -7.86
N HIS A 168 14.84 -3.15 -6.53
CA HIS A 168 14.92 -4.39 -5.76
C HIS A 168 13.55 -5.06 -5.57
N HIS A 169 13.56 -6.38 -5.49
CA HIS A 169 12.40 -7.23 -5.24
C HIS A 169 12.55 -8.00 -3.92
N ILE A 170 11.54 -8.80 -3.56
CA ILE A 170 11.48 -9.46 -2.25
C ILE A 170 12.62 -10.45 -2.03
N GLU A 171 13.11 -11.09 -3.10
CA GLU A 171 14.29 -11.96 -3.04
C GLU A 171 15.57 -11.21 -2.69
N ASP A 172 15.73 -9.97 -3.17
CA ASP A 172 16.90 -9.15 -2.85
C ASP A 172 16.86 -8.75 -1.37
N LEU A 173 15.67 -8.42 -0.85
CA LEU A 173 15.50 -8.17 0.59
C LEU A 173 15.78 -9.42 1.42
N PHE A 174 15.36 -10.60 0.97
CA PHE A 174 15.70 -11.86 1.63
C PHE A 174 17.21 -12.08 1.68
N ASP A 175 17.89 -11.95 0.55
CA ASP A 175 19.33 -12.16 0.43
C ASP A 175 20.13 -11.11 1.24
N ALA A 176 19.60 -9.89 1.38
CA ALA A 176 20.17 -8.83 2.22
C ALA A 176 20.03 -9.06 3.74
N GLY A 177 19.27 -10.08 4.17
CA GLY A 177 19.06 -10.45 5.57
C GLY A 177 17.60 -10.40 6.05
N GLY A 178 16.68 -10.02 5.17
CA GLY A 178 15.24 -10.07 5.41
C GLY A 178 14.72 -9.05 6.41
N VAL A 179 13.52 -9.31 6.93
CA VAL A 179 12.81 -8.40 7.84
C VAL A 179 13.60 -8.14 9.12
N LEU A 180 14.20 -9.18 9.71
CA LEU A 180 14.98 -9.01 10.95
C LEU A 180 16.21 -8.13 10.76
N ALA A 181 16.83 -8.12 9.58
CA ALA A 181 17.94 -7.20 9.28
C ALA A 181 17.47 -5.73 9.20
N VAL A 182 16.28 -5.48 8.65
CA VAL A 182 15.65 -4.15 8.71
C VAL A 182 15.35 -3.76 10.15
N MET A 183 14.79 -4.68 10.94
CA MET A 183 14.51 -4.46 12.36
C MET A 183 15.79 -4.24 13.17
N HIS A 184 16.91 -4.85 12.79
CA HIS A 184 18.22 -4.64 13.40
C HIS A 184 18.67 -3.19 13.24
N GLU A 185 18.56 -2.62 12.04
CA GLU A 185 18.87 -1.20 11.81
C GLU A 185 17.94 -0.26 12.60
N LEU A 186 16.64 -0.55 12.65
CA LEU A 186 15.70 0.22 13.47
C LEU A 186 16.00 0.11 14.98
N GLY A 187 16.42 -1.07 15.43
CA GLY A 187 16.82 -1.34 16.81
C GLY A 187 18.01 -0.48 17.25
N LYS A 188 19.00 -0.24 16.38
CA LYS A 188 20.11 0.68 16.64
C LYS A 188 19.65 2.11 16.96
N GLY A 189 18.52 2.53 16.39
CA GLY A 189 17.90 3.83 16.64
C GLY A 189 16.95 3.86 17.84
N GLY A 190 16.73 2.74 18.54
CA GLY A 190 15.73 2.65 19.61
C GLY A 190 14.29 2.85 19.12
N LEU A 191 14.01 2.53 17.85
CA LEU A 191 12.72 2.76 17.20
C LEU A 191 11.72 1.61 17.38
N LEU A 192 12.14 0.54 18.06
CA LEU A 192 11.35 -0.66 18.33
C LEU A 192 11.36 -0.96 19.82
N ASP A 193 10.26 -1.49 20.36
CA ASP A 193 10.26 -2.12 21.69
C ASP A 193 10.87 -3.54 21.56
N PRO A 194 12.09 -3.80 22.09
CA PRO A 194 12.75 -5.10 21.96
C PRO A 194 12.12 -6.19 22.81
N SER A 195 11.34 -5.83 23.85
CA SER A 195 10.87 -6.79 24.85
C SER A 195 9.65 -7.60 24.42
N LEU A 196 9.07 -7.28 23.26
CA LEU A 196 7.83 -7.90 22.81
C LEU A 196 8.01 -9.39 22.49
N PRO A 197 7.11 -10.26 22.97
CA PRO A 197 7.19 -11.69 22.70
C PRO A 197 6.83 -12.00 21.24
N THR A 198 7.30 -13.14 20.75
CA THR A 198 6.97 -13.64 19.40
C THR A 198 6.57 -15.11 19.44
N VAL A 199 5.99 -15.59 18.34
CA VAL A 199 5.67 -17.01 18.15
C VAL A 199 6.89 -17.92 18.19
N SER A 200 8.13 -17.41 18.06
CA SER A 200 9.34 -18.22 18.18
C SER A 200 9.69 -18.57 19.63
N GLY A 201 8.99 -18.00 20.61
CA GLY A 201 9.33 -18.11 22.05
C GLY A 201 10.50 -17.21 22.48
N LYS A 202 11.02 -16.38 21.58
CA LYS A 202 12.00 -15.32 21.88
C LYS A 202 11.32 -13.96 21.80
N THR A 203 11.94 -12.96 22.42
CA THR A 203 11.58 -11.56 22.21
C THR A 203 12.03 -11.09 20.82
N ILE A 204 11.37 -10.06 20.30
CA ILE A 204 11.72 -9.50 18.98
C ILE A 204 13.14 -8.92 18.98
N GLY A 205 13.60 -8.37 20.11
CA GLY A 205 14.98 -7.90 20.33
C GLY A 205 16.01 -8.98 20.14
N GLU A 206 15.83 -10.12 20.82
CA GLU A 206 16.74 -11.27 20.69
C GLU A 206 16.83 -11.78 19.24
N LEU A 207 15.76 -11.66 18.45
CA LEU A 207 15.74 -12.07 17.06
C LEU A 207 16.52 -11.10 16.17
N TYR A 208 16.24 -9.78 16.26
CA TYR A 208 16.90 -8.83 15.37
C TYR A 208 18.35 -8.55 15.79
N GLU A 209 18.73 -8.69 17.07
CA GLU A 209 20.12 -8.52 17.51
C GLU A 209 21.05 -9.58 16.89
N ALA A 210 20.52 -10.78 16.63
CA ALA A 210 21.24 -11.86 15.96
C ALA A 210 21.24 -11.73 14.42
N ALA A 211 20.47 -10.81 13.85
CA ALA A 211 20.39 -10.62 12.41
C ALA A 211 21.59 -9.83 11.88
N VAL A 212 21.95 -10.08 10.63
CA VAL A 212 23.05 -9.42 9.92
C VAL A 212 22.49 -8.81 8.66
N VAL A 213 22.88 -7.56 8.38
CA VAL A 213 22.64 -6.91 7.09
C VAL A 213 23.76 -7.32 6.15
N TYR A 214 23.45 -8.07 5.10
CA TYR A 214 24.43 -8.56 4.13
C TYR A 214 24.63 -7.59 2.95
N ASP A 215 23.60 -6.80 2.64
CA ASP A 215 23.63 -5.82 1.55
C ASP A 215 23.04 -4.48 2.00
N HIS A 216 23.90 -3.47 2.06
CA HIS A 216 23.54 -2.12 2.46
C HIS A 216 22.99 -1.25 1.34
N GLU A 217 23.01 -1.70 0.08
CA GLU A 217 22.30 -1.04 -1.01
C GLU A 217 20.81 -1.42 -1.01
N VAL A 218 20.47 -2.62 -0.53
CA VAL A 218 19.08 -3.06 -0.34
C VAL A 218 18.51 -2.59 1.00
N ILE A 219 19.27 -2.77 2.10
CA ILE A 219 18.87 -2.33 3.45
C ILE A 219 19.83 -1.24 3.92
N ARG A 220 19.42 0.02 3.76
CA ARG A 220 20.25 1.16 4.12
C ARG A 220 20.51 1.21 5.63
N PRO A 221 21.73 1.60 6.05
CA PRO A 221 21.99 1.92 7.45
C PRO A 221 21.09 3.06 7.95
N ILE A 222 20.70 3.02 9.23
CA ILE A 222 19.83 4.07 9.81
C ILE A 222 20.40 5.49 9.69
N GLY A 223 21.73 5.64 9.65
CA GLY A 223 22.42 6.92 9.47
C GLY A 223 22.53 7.41 8.01
N ASN A 224 22.15 6.58 7.03
CA ASN A 224 22.18 6.91 5.61
C ASN A 224 20.96 6.32 4.86
N PRO A 225 19.73 6.64 5.29
CA PRO A 225 18.51 6.06 4.74
C PRO A 225 18.19 6.63 3.36
N PHE A 226 17.25 6.02 2.63
CA PHE A 226 16.73 6.61 1.39
C PHE A 226 15.91 7.89 1.69
N SER A 227 15.17 7.87 2.79
CA SER A 227 14.45 9.05 3.30
C SER A 227 14.45 9.08 4.82
N VAL A 228 14.55 10.28 5.38
CA VAL A 228 14.50 10.50 6.84
C VAL A 228 13.09 10.36 7.42
N THR A 229 12.08 10.18 6.57
CA THR A 229 10.69 9.92 6.94
C THR A 229 10.22 8.60 6.35
N GLY A 230 9.17 8.02 6.94
CA GLY A 230 8.59 6.76 6.54
C GLY A 230 7.99 6.75 5.13
N GLY A 231 7.86 5.54 4.58
CA GLY A 231 7.41 5.34 3.21
C GLY A 231 5.91 5.54 2.95
N ILE A 232 5.08 5.69 4.00
CA ILE A 232 3.65 5.97 3.92
C ILE A 232 3.34 7.32 4.58
N ALA A 233 2.31 8.02 4.06
CA ALA A 233 1.70 9.18 4.69
C ALA A 233 0.17 9.05 4.71
N VAL A 234 -0.43 9.49 5.81
CA VAL A 234 -1.88 9.63 5.96
C VAL A 234 -2.24 11.11 5.80
N LEU A 235 -3.11 11.42 4.86
CA LEU A 235 -3.54 12.78 4.55
C LEU A 235 -4.89 13.09 5.21
N ARG A 236 -5.07 14.34 5.62
CA ARG A 236 -6.32 14.86 6.17
C ARG A 236 -6.66 16.22 5.58
N GLY A 237 -7.95 16.53 5.46
CA GLY A 237 -8.41 17.86 5.10
C GLY A 237 -9.89 17.83 4.78
N ASN A 238 -10.41 18.91 4.20
CA ASN A 238 -11.85 19.01 3.91
C ASN A 238 -12.31 17.97 2.88
N LEU A 239 -11.41 17.43 2.03
CA LEU A 239 -11.73 16.37 1.07
C LEU A 239 -11.73 14.97 1.70
N ALA A 240 -10.89 14.75 2.71
CA ALA A 240 -10.74 13.47 3.41
C ALA A 240 -10.69 13.69 4.94
N PRO A 241 -11.82 14.00 5.59
CA PRO A 241 -11.84 14.36 7.00
C PRO A 241 -11.47 13.19 7.92
N ASP A 242 -11.76 11.95 7.51
CA ASP A 242 -11.42 10.74 8.28
C ASP A 242 -10.10 10.11 7.84
N GLY A 243 -9.47 10.67 6.80
CA GLY A 243 -8.17 10.24 6.30
C GLY A 243 -8.18 9.77 4.85
N ALA A 244 -7.00 9.80 4.25
CA ALA A 244 -6.66 9.18 2.98
C ALA A 244 -5.19 8.71 3.06
N VAL A 245 -4.76 7.79 2.21
CA VAL A 245 -3.44 7.15 2.33
C VAL A 245 -2.68 7.24 1.02
N VAL A 246 -1.39 7.56 1.10
CA VAL A 246 -0.46 7.60 -0.04
C VAL A 246 0.87 6.95 0.30
N LYS A 247 1.43 6.22 -0.67
CA LYS A 247 2.78 5.65 -0.57
C LYS A 247 3.81 6.72 -0.90
N ARG A 248 4.18 7.54 0.09
CA ARG A 248 5.13 8.66 -0.04
C ARG A 248 6.47 8.26 -0.68
N SER A 249 7.01 7.08 -0.34
CA SER A 249 8.28 6.58 -0.88
C SER A 249 8.30 6.38 -2.40
N ALA A 250 7.14 6.22 -3.03
CA ALA A 250 7.01 6.03 -4.47
C ALA A 250 6.67 7.33 -5.23
N VAL A 251 6.45 8.46 -4.53
CA VAL A 251 6.04 9.73 -5.15
C VAL A 251 7.27 10.53 -5.58
N ASP A 252 7.30 10.95 -6.86
CA ASP A 252 8.32 11.87 -7.39
C ASP A 252 8.30 13.19 -6.62
N GLU A 253 9.46 13.78 -6.34
CA GLU A 253 9.58 14.98 -5.50
C GLU A 253 8.70 16.14 -5.97
N ARG A 254 8.50 16.26 -7.29
CA ARG A 254 7.67 17.31 -7.90
C ARG A 254 6.17 17.16 -7.60
N MET A 255 5.73 15.95 -7.26
CA MET A 255 4.34 15.62 -6.94
C MET A 255 4.05 15.58 -5.43
N LEU A 256 5.06 15.81 -4.58
CA LEU A 256 4.85 15.88 -3.12
C LEU A 256 3.93 17.03 -2.72
N VAL A 257 3.97 18.14 -3.47
CA VAL A 257 3.04 19.26 -3.35
C VAL A 257 2.48 19.56 -4.74
N HIS A 258 1.18 19.32 -4.92
CA HIS A 258 0.52 19.45 -6.21
C HIS A 258 -0.79 20.21 -6.07
N GLU A 259 -1.11 21.04 -7.07
CA GLU A 259 -2.40 21.70 -7.15
C GLU A 259 -2.91 21.73 -8.59
N GLY A 260 -4.08 21.12 -8.82
CA GLY A 260 -4.60 20.89 -10.18
C GLY A 260 -6.12 20.96 -10.26
N PRO A 261 -6.68 21.08 -11.48
CA PRO A 261 -8.12 20.99 -11.69
C PRO A 261 -8.57 19.52 -11.60
N ALA A 262 -9.72 19.29 -10.98
CA ALA A 262 -10.30 17.97 -10.83
C ALA A 262 -10.85 17.45 -12.17
N ARG A 263 -10.54 16.19 -12.50
CA ARG A 263 -11.17 15.40 -13.56
C ARG A 263 -11.97 14.28 -12.90
N VAL A 264 -13.29 14.36 -12.95
CA VAL A 264 -14.14 13.56 -12.05
C VAL A 264 -14.83 12.41 -12.78
N PHE A 265 -14.69 11.20 -12.23
CA PHE A 265 -15.25 9.97 -12.77
C PHE A 265 -15.94 9.15 -11.70
N ASP A 266 -17.02 8.46 -12.06
CA ASP A 266 -17.86 7.65 -11.16
C ASP A 266 -17.57 6.14 -11.29
N SER A 267 -16.51 5.78 -12.04
CA SER A 267 -16.02 4.42 -12.16
C SER A 267 -14.58 4.37 -12.69
N GLU A 268 -13.89 3.28 -12.39
CA GLU A 268 -12.59 2.92 -12.98
C GLU A 268 -12.65 2.93 -14.52
N GLU A 269 -13.69 2.33 -15.10
CA GLU A 269 -13.84 2.13 -16.54
C GLU A 269 -13.92 3.47 -17.30
N ALA A 270 -14.70 4.42 -16.79
CA ALA A 270 -14.82 5.76 -17.38
C ALA A 270 -13.49 6.55 -17.29
N THR A 271 -12.73 6.31 -16.22
CA THR A 271 -11.41 6.90 -16.03
C THR A 271 -10.42 6.39 -17.08
N ILE A 272 -10.38 5.08 -17.30
CA ILE A 272 -9.51 4.45 -18.31
C ILE A 272 -9.84 4.96 -19.72
N GLU A 273 -11.12 5.06 -20.07
CA GLU A 273 -11.55 5.60 -21.36
C GLU A 273 -11.07 7.05 -21.56
N ALA A 274 -11.12 7.88 -20.50
CA ALA A 274 -10.65 9.25 -20.56
C ALA A 274 -9.13 9.36 -20.69
N ILE A 275 -8.37 8.48 -20.02
CA ILE A 275 -6.91 8.41 -20.11
C ILE A 275 -6.51 8.05 -21.55
N PHE A 276 -6.92 6.90 -22.07
CA PHE A 276 -6.56 6.47 -23.42
C PHE A 276 -7.16 7.36 -24.52
N GLY A 277 -8.28 8.03 -24.24
CA GLY A 277 -8.87 9.03 -25.13
C GLY A 277 -8.12 10.37 -25.16
N GLY A 278 -7.01 10.52 -24.42
CA GLY A 278 -6.20 11.74 -24.38
C GLY A 278 -6.90 12.94 -23.73
N LYS A 279 -7.90 12.69 -22.88
CA LYS A 279 -8.68 13.75 -22.21
C LYS A 279 -7.98 14.28 -20.96
N ILE A 280 -7.01 13.56 -20.42
CA ILE A 280 -6.20 13.92 -19.25
C ILE A 280 -4.95 14.70 -19.67
N LYS A 281 -4.63 15.74 -18.92
CA LYS A 281 -3.46 16.61 -19.18
C LYS A 281 -2.53 16.65 -17.97
N ALA A 282 -1.25 16.95 -18.22
CA ALA A 282 -0.30 17.28 -17.17
C ALA A 282 -0.86 18.39 -16.27
N GLY A 283 -0.75 18.21 -14.94
CA GLY A 283 -1.35 19.10 -13.95
C GLY A 283 -2.71 18.66 -13.44
N ASP A 284 -3.43 17.76 -14.12
CA ASP A 284 -4.76 17.31 -13.71
C ASP A 284 -4.73 16.51 -12.40
N VAL A 285 -5.84 16.56 -11.67
CA VAL A 285 -6.11 15.69 -10.51
C VAL A 285 -7.31 14.81 -10.85
N ILE A 286 -7.06 13.54 -11.15
CA ILE A 286 -8.12 12.57 -11.43
C ILE A 286 -8.78 12.16 -10.11
N VAL A 287 -10.10 12.25 -10.05
CA VAL A 287 -10.92 11.83 -8.90
C VAL A 287 -11.84 10.70 -9.36
N ILE A 288 -11.62 9.50 -8.82
CA ILE A 288 -12.43 8.30 -9.09
C ILE A 288 -13.25 8.01 -7.84
N ARG A 289 -14.57 8.17 -7.92
CA ARG A 289 -15.49 8.04 -6.78
C ARG A 289 -16.44 6.87 -6.97
N TYR A 290 -17.07 6.45 -5.86
CA TYR A 290 -17.92 5.26 -5.79
C TYR A 290 -17.14 3.95 -5.98
N GLU A 291 -15.86 3.95 -5.63
CA GLU A 291 -15.01 2.75 -5.65
C GLU A 291 -14.67 2.27 -4.23
N GLY A 292 -15.24 2.91 -3.21
CA GLY A 292 -15.06 2.58 -1.79
C GLY A 292 -15.74 1.27 -1.35
N PRO A 293 -15.69 0.94 -0.04
CA PRO A 293 -16.28 -0.28 0.49
C PRO A 293 -17.74 -0.49 0.09
N LYS A 294 -18.59 0.53 0.20
CA LYS A 294 -20.01 0.44 -0.15
C LYS A 294 -20.28 0.80 -1.60
N GLY A 295 -19.54 1.76 -2.15
CA GLY A 295 -19.74 2.29 -3.50
C GLY A 295 -19.42 1.27 -4.59
N GLY A 296 -18.26 0.61 -4.49
CA GLY A 296 -17.75 -0.30 -5.51
C GLY A 296 -18.75 -1.40 -5.91
N PRO A 297 -19.31 -2.17 -4.95
CA PRO A 297 -18.87 -2.43 -3.57
C PRO A 297 -17.61 -3.31 -3.49
N GLY A 298 -16.94 -3.32 -2.34
CA GLY A 298 -15.76 -4.17 -2.08
C GLY A 298 -14.43 -3.43 -2.11
N MET A 299 -14.44 -2.10 -2.27
CA MET A 299 -13.24 -1.26 -2.27
C MET A 299 -12.21 -1.74 -3.31
N ARG A 300 -12.51 -1.62 -4.61
CA ARG A 300 -11.68 -2.19 -5.68
C ARG A 300 -10.25 -1.65 -5.63
N GLU A 301 -9.29 -2.49 -5.99
CA GLU A 301 -7.90 -2.08 -6.18
C GLU A 301 -7.64 -1.82 -7.66
N MET A 302 -7.56 -0.56 -8.01
CA MET A 302 -7.44 -0.10 -9.38
C MET A 302 -5.95 -0.04 -9.76
N LEU A 303 -5.52 -0.96 -10.62
CA LEU A 303 -4.19 -0.98 -11.23
C LEU A 303 -4.19 -0.39 -12.64
N SER A 304 -5.33 -0.46 -13.33
CA SER A 304 -5.43 -0.06 -14.73
C SER A 304 -5.27 1.45 -14.92
N PRO A 305 -5.91 2.35 -14.12
CA PRO A 305 -5.72 3.79 -14.24
C PRO A 305 -4.28 4.22 -13.94
N THR A 306 -3.65 3.63 -12.91
CA THR A 306 -2.27 3.95 -12.54
C THR A 306 -1.32 3.54 -13.67
N SER A 307 -1.42 2.30 -14.14
CA SER A 307 -0.56 1.79 -15.22
C SER A 307 -0.79 2.52 -16.55
N ALA A 308 -2.02 2.91 -16.86
CA ALA A 308 -2.34 3.68 -18.07
C ALA A 308 -1.70 5.07 -18.04
N ILE A 309 -1.79 5.78 -16.90
CA ILE A 309 -1.13 7.09 -16.72
C ILE A 309 0.40 6.96 -16.87
N ALA A 310 1.01 5.93 -16.28
CA ALA A 310 2.44 5.65 -16.43
C ALA A 310 2.82 5.31 -17.87
N GLY A 311 2.07 4.42 -18.52
CA GLY A 311 2.30 4.04 -19.92
C GLY A 311 2.16 5.22 -20.90
N MET A 312 1.33 6.21 -20.56
CA MET A 312 1.20 7.47 -21.30
C MET A 312 2.26 8.53 -20.94
N GLY A 313 3.16 8.23 -20.01
CA GLY A 313 4.23 9.15 -19.58
C GLY A 313 3.74 10.35 -18.75
N LEU A 314 2.57 10.21 -18.09
CA LEU A 314 1.95 11.27 -17.28
C LEU A 314 2.07 11.01 -15.77
N ASP A 315 2.72 9.92 -15.36
CA ASP A 315 2.83 9.50 -13.95
C ASP A 315 3.48 10.55 -13.06
N LYS A 316 4.34 11.41 -13.58
CA LYS A 316 5.02 12.44 -12.78
C LYS A 316 4.34 13.81 -12.83
N ASP A 317 3.20 13.93 -13.50
CA ASP A 317 2.51 15.20 -13.72
C ASP A 317 1.02 15.16 -13.34
N VAL A 318 0.46 13.97 -13.11
CA VAL A 318 -0.96 13.76 -12.78
C VAL A 318 -1.10 13.08 -11.42
N ALA A 319 -2.03 13.59 -10.61
CA ALA A 319 -2.41 12.96 -9.34
C ALA A 319 -3.69 12.14 -9.51
N LEU A 320 -3.82 11.07 -8.72
CA LEU A 320 -4.96 10.17 -8.69
C LEU A 320 -5.53 10.13 -7.27
N ILE A 321 -6.84 10.33 -7.13
CA ILE A 321 -7.55 10.33 -5.85
C ILE A 321 -8.75 9.39 -5.95
N THR A 322 -8.96 8.54 -4.94
CA THR A 322 -10.15 7.68 -4.88
C THR A 322 -10.59 7.35 -3.45
N ASP A 323 -11.88 7.05 -3.30
CA ASP A 323 -12.43 6.38 -2.12
C ASP A 323 -12.20 4.86 -2.12
N GLY A 324 -11.76 4.29 -3.25
CA GLY A 324 -11.26 2.92 -3.39
C GLY A 324 -9.77 2.76 -3.02
N ARG A 325 -9.10 1.84 -3.72
CA ARG A 325 -7.66 1.56 -3.54
C ARG A 325 -6.92 1.68 -4.87
N PHE A 326 -5.65 2.08 -4.83
CA PHE A 326 -4.76 2.04 -5.98
C PHE A 326 -3.70 0.96 -5.80
N SER A 327 -3.37 0.27 -6.88
CA SER A 327 -2.16 -0.54 -6.94
C SER A 327 -0.98 0.35 -7.32
N GLY A 328 0.12 0.25 -6.57
CA GLY A 328 1.22 1.23 -6.52
C GLY A 328 2.11 1.39 -7.76
N ALA A 329 1.63 1.15 -8.97
CA ALA A 329 2.43 1.17 -10.19
C ALA A 329 2.86 2.57 -10.69
N THR A 330 2.40 3.68 -10.07
CA THR A 330 2.77 5.04 -10.53
C THR A 330 3.78 5.71 -9.63
N ARG A 331 4.57 6.60 -10.24
CA ARG A 331 5.46 7.55 -9.54
C ARG A 331 4.74 8.85 -9.15
N GLY A 332 3.46 8.97 -9.49
CA GLY A 332 2.60 10.09 -9.14
C GLY A 332 1.97 9.92 -7.76
N ALA A 333 1.30 10.98 -7.29
CA ALA A 333 0.52 10.92 -6.06
C ALA A 333 -0.77 10.09 -6.29
N SER A 334 -0.69 8.79 -6.03
CA SER A 334 -1.84 7.88 -5.98
C SER A 334 -2.39 7.80 -4.55
N ILE A 335 -3.47 8.53 -4.30
CA ILE A 335 -4.09 8.71 -2.98
C ILE A 335 -5.38 7.88 -2.94
N GLY A 336 -5.39 6.84 -2.12
CA GLY A 336 -6.56 5.99 -1.91
C GLY A 336 -7.23 6.22 -0.55
N HIS A 337 -8.26 5.43 -0.28
CA HIS A 337 -8.92 5.33 1.02
C HIS A 337 -9.58 6.64 1.49
N VAL A 338 -9.90 7.55 0.57
CA VAL A 338 -10.55 8.82 0.93
C VAL A 338 -11.83 8.51 1.72
N SER A 339 -11.83 8.93 2.97
CA SER A 339 -12.87 8.63 3.94
C SER A 339 -13.49 9.92 4.51
N PRO A 340 -14.83 9.99 4.63
CA PRO A 340 -15.83 9.02 4.18
C PRO A 340 -15.89 8.85 2.65
N GLU A 341 -16.27 7.65 2.20
CA GLU A 341 -16.43 7.37 0.76
C GLU A 341 -17.61 8.11 0.13
N ALA A 342 -17.66 8.17 -1.20
CA ALA A 342 -18.73 8.87 -1.92
C ALA A 342 -20.11 8.26 -1.63
N ALA A 343 -20.20 6.93 -1.53
CA ALA A 343 -21.46 6.23 -1.23
C ALA A 343 -22.01 6.52 0.19
N GLN A 344 -21.19 7.10 1.06
CA GLN A 344 -21.61 7.56 2.40
C GLN A 344 -21.88 9.07 2.45
N GLY A 345 -21.81 9.77 1.31
CA GLY A 345 -21.98 11.22 1.24
C GLY A 345 -20.79 11.97 1.85
N GLY A 346 -19.58 11.39 1.75
CA GLY A 346 -18.34 12.07 2.06
C GLY A 346 -18.03 13.21 1.08
N PRO A 347 -17.11 14.14 1.42
CA PRO A 347 -16.80 15.30 0.59
C PRO A 347 -16.42 14.97 -0.86
N ILE A 348 -15.75 13.84 -1.09
CA ILE A 348 -15.40 13.34 -2.43
C ILE A 348 -16.61 13.15 -3.36
N ALA A 349 -17.80 12.86 -2.83
CA ALA A 349 -19.03 12.76 -3.62
C ALA A 349 -19.40 14.08 -4.32
N PHE A 350 -18.98 15.21 -3.75
CA PHE A 350 -19.41 16.56 -4.15
C PHE A 350 -18.36 17.32 -4.95
N VAL A 351 -17.21 16.70 -5.25
CA VAL A 351 -16.23 17.25 -6.18
C VAL A 351 -16.85 17.29 -7.57
N GLN A 352 -16.65 18.40 -8.28
CA GLN A 352 -17.11 18.63 -9.65
C GLN A 352 -15.93 18.90 -10.58
N GLU A 353 -16.16 18.67 -11.87
CA GLU A 353 -15.18 18.93 -12.92
C GLU A 353 -14.62 20.35 -12.83
N GLY A 354 -13.29 20.47 -12.81
CA GLY A 354 -12.59 21.76 -12.76
C GLY A 354 -12.38 22.35 -11.36
N ASP A 355 -12.97 21.78 -10.31
CA ASP A 355 -12.67 22.20 -8.92
C ASP A 355 -11.16 22.08 -8.67
N ARG A 356 -10.57 23.03 -7.96
CA ARG A 356 -9.13 22.99 -7.66
C ARG A 356 -8.89 22.09 -6.44
N ILE A 357 -7.97 21.14 -6.56
CA ILE A 357 -7.56 20.26 -5.46
C ILE A 357 -6.11 20.53 -5.12
N ARG A 358 -5.81 20.68 -3.83
CA ARG A 358 -4.48 20.84 -3.28
C ARG A 358 -4.06 19.60 -2.49
N ILE A 359 -2.89 19.09 -2.83
CA ILE A 359 -2.23 17.96 -2.19
C ILE A 359 -0.93 18.50 -1.59
N ASP A 360 -0.72 18.30 -0.29
CA ASP A 360 0.55 18.60 0.39
C ASP A 360 0.90 17.39 1.26
N ILE A 361 1.60 16.42 0.66
CA ILE A 361 1.99 15.15 1.31
C ILE A 361 2.91 15.40 2.51
N PRO A 362 3.93 16.30 2.44
CA PRO A 362 4.78 16.60 3.59
C PRO A 362 4.03 17.12 4.81
N LYS A 363 2.95 17.89 4.61
CA LYS A 363 2.09 18.37 5.70
C LYS A 363 0.90 17.47 6.01
N GLY A 364 0.76 16.34 5.31
CA GLY A 364 -0.37 15.44 5.48
C GLY A 364 -1.71 16.09 5.13
N LYS A 365 -1.77 16.97 4.12
CA LYS A 365 -3.00 17.70 3.74
C LYS A 365 -3.59 17.26 2.40
N LEU A 366 -4.92 17.16 2.37
CA LEU A 366 -5.70 16.92 1.16
C LEU A 366 -6.96 17.80 1.15
N GLU A 367 -6.99 18.78 0.25
CA GLU A 367 -8.00 19.84 0.26
C GLU A 367 -8.65 20.02 -1.11
N VAL A 368 -9.97 20.19 -1.14
CA VAL A 368 -10.69 20.74 -2.30
C VAL A 368 -10.94 22.23 -2.04
N LEU A 369 -10.50 23.09 -2.95
CA LEU A 369 -10.54 24.56 -2.81
C LEU A 369 -11.89 25.11 -3.26
N VAL A 370 -12.94 24.59 -2.64
CA VAL A 370 -14.34 25.02 -2.79
C VAL A 370 -14.82 25.45 -1.41
N ASP A 371 -15.53 26.56 -1.33
CA ASP A 371 -16.05 27.06 -0.07
C ASP A 371 -17.10 26.10 0.53
N GLU A 372 -17.22 26.13 1.86
CA GLU A 372 -18.08 25.22 2.61
C GLU A 372 -19.57 25.38 2.23
N ASP A 373 -20.01 26.61 1.92
CA ASP A 373 -21.39 26.89 1.52
C ASP A 373 -21.73 26.21 0.19
N THR A 374 -20.82 26.28 -0.79
CA THR A 374 -20.96 25.59 -2.07
C THR A 374 -21.00 24.07 -1.89
N LEU A 375 -20.10 23.48 -1.09
CA LEU A 375 -20.13 22.04 -0.81
C LEU A 375 -21.41 21.62 -0.08
N ALA A 376 -21.86 22.41 0.90
CA ALA A 376 -23.11 22.18 1.60
C ALA A 376 -24.32 22.27 0.66
N GLN A 377 -24.31 23.20 -0.29
CA GLN A 377 -25.34 23.33 -1.30
C GLN A 377 -25.36 22.13 -2.25
N ARG A 378 -24.19 21.63 -2.68
CA ARG A 378 -24.08 20.40 -3.50
C ARG A 378 -24.58 19.16 -2.76
N LYS A 379 -24.47 19.14 -1.44
CA LYS A 379 -24.99 18.06 -0.59
C LYS A 379 -26.51 18.08 -0.42
N LYS A 380 -27.17 19.25 -0.56
CA LYS A 380 -28.63 19.33 -0.42
C LYS A 380 -29.34 18.55 -1.53
N GLY A 381 -30.18 17.61 -1.13
CA GLY A 381 -30.91 16.76 -2.07
C GLY A 381 -30.05 15.67 -2.71
N TRP A 382 -28.82 15.44 -2.23
CA TRP A 382 -28.00 14.35 -2.69
C TRP A 382 -28.67 13.01 -2.40
N VAL A 383 -28.75 12.18 -3.42
CA VAL A 383 -29.18 10.79 -3.36
C VAL A 383 -27.99 9.95 -3.81
N CYS A 384 -27.59 8.99 -2.97
CA CYS A 384 -26.52 8.07 -3.33
C CYS A 384 -26.87 7.34 -4.63
N LYS A 385 -25.89 7.23 -5.53
CA LYS A 385 -26.00 6.35 -6.72
C LYS A 385 -26.37 4.94 -6.25
N GLU A 386 -27.32 4.32 -6.93
CA GLU A 386 -27.69 2.93 -6.64
C GLU A 386 -26.51 2.02 -7.01
N PRO A 387 -26.07 1.13 -6.11
CA PRO A 387 -24.96 0.22 -6.40
C PRO A 387 -25.37 -0.77 -7.50
N GLU A 388 -24.43 -1.10 -8.39
CA GLU A 388 -24.68 -2.05 -9.49
C GLU A 388 -25.06 -3.45 -8.98
N ILE A 389 -24.57 -3.80 -7.79
CA ILE A 389 -24.79 -5.11 -7.16
C ILE A 389 -25.76 -4.95 -5.98
N THR A 390 -27.03 -5.30 -6.21
CA THR A 390 -28.13 -5.14 -5.23
C THR A 390 -28.52 -6.41 -4.50
N THR A 391 -27.99 -7.58 -4.90
CA THR A 391 -28.28 -8.89 -4.28
C THR A 391 -26.99 -9.67 -3.96
N GLY A 392 -27.12 -10.81 -3.27
CA GLY A 392 -25.98 -11.70 -2.98
C GLY A 392 -25.13 -11.28 -1.78
N TYR A 393 -23.85 -11.66 -1.80
CA TYR A 393 -22.92 -11.38 -0.70
C TYR A 393 -22.48 -9.91 -0.69
N LEU A 394 -22.13 -9.34 -1.84
CA LEU A 394 -21.65 -7.95 -1.93
C LEU A 394 -22.70 -6.93 -1.49
N ALA A 395 -23.98 -7.18 -1.76
CA ALA A 395 -25.07 -6.37 -1.22
C ALA A 395 -25.21 -6.47 0.32
N ARG A 396 -24.84 -7.62 0.91
CA ARG A 396 -24.76 -7.78 2.38
C ARG A 396 -23.53 -7.09 2.95
N TYR A 397 -22.38 -7.23 2.29
CA TYR A 397 -21.14 -6.54 2.61
C TYR A 397 -21.34 -5.03 2.67
N ALA A 398 -21.88 -4.41 1.61
CA ALA A 398 -22.09 -2.96 1.54
C ALA A 398 -23.01 -2.42 2.67
N LYS A 399 -23.94 -3.23 3.17
CA LYS A 399 -24.81 -2.84 4.29
C LYS A 399 -24.08 -2.83 5.64
N GLN A 400 -23.14 -3.74 5.85
CA GLN A 400 -22.52 -3.99 7.16
C GLN A 400 -21.09 -3.46 7.29
N VAL A 401 -20.41 -3.21 6.17
CA VAL A 401 -19.02 -2.76 6.18
C VAL A 401 -18.89 -1.35 6.78
N THR A 402 -17.83 -1.15 7.56
CA THR A 402 -17.42 0.13 8.13
C THR A 402 -16.52 0.91 7.17
N SER A 403 -16.06 2.10 7.58
CA SER A 403 -15.18 2.94 6.77
C SER A 403 -13.82 2.28 6.53
N ALA A 404 -13.15 2.64 5.43
CA ALA A 404 -11.76 2.26 5.20
C ALA A 404 -10.84 2.78 6.32
N ALA A 405 -11.14 3.96 6.88
CA ALA A 405 -10.41 4.54 8.01
C ALA A 405 -10.44 3.67 9.28
N THR A 406 -11.41 2.76 9.41
CA THR A 406 -11.55 1.81 10.52
C THR A 406 -11.23 0.37 10.09
N GLY A 407 -10.52 0.18 8.98
CA GLY A 407 -10.13 -1.13 8.47
C GLY A 407 -11.19 -1.85 7.64
N ALA A 408 -12.30 -1.21 7.30
CA ALA A 408 -13.43 -1.81 6.57
C ALA A 408 -13.90 -3.15 7.17
N VAL A 409 -13.90 -3.25 8.50
CA VAL A 409 -14.47 -4.39 9.23
C VAL A 409 -16.00 -4.41 9.13
N PHE A 410 -16.63 -5.53 9.44
CA PHE A 410 -18.09 -5.55 9.63
C PHE A 410 -18.49 -4.91 10.95
N GLN A 411 -19.62 -4.23 10.94
CA GLN A 411 -20.27 -3.77 12.16
C GLN A 411 -20.61 -4.98 13.04
N SER A 412 -20.14 -4.93 14.30
CA SER A 412 -20.35 -5.95 15.33
C SER A 412 -21.78 -5.96 15.87
#